data_AF-A0A258ZC38-F1
#
_entry.id   AF-A0A258ZC38-F1
#
_cell.length_a   1.000
_cell.length_b   1.000
_cell.length_c   1.000
_cell.angle_alpha   90.00
_cell.angle_beta   90.00
_cell.angle_gamma   90.00
#
_symmetry.space_group_name_H-M   'P 1'
#
loop_
_entity.id
_entity.type
_entity.pdbx_description
1 polymer ?
#
loop_
_entity_poly.entity_id
_entity_poly.type
_entity_poly.pdbx_seq_one_letter_code
_entity_poly.pdbx_strand_id
1 'polypeptide(L)'
;MKSIWGALLLSLTCALSPALAQDAKSLPANSQPMPPANWLFVQVADSVTISGNKMTLKGVAPQTVMFADRPERMTGDTATADFVKFWTVGKDSFQKDPPNATVSVTVDGKSDVSVVELTNPELTGDTLTYTIKVLSDTAPKSGESASLFIDWWVAGRGGCYRGPYGGLHCRW
;
A
#
# COMPACT_ATOMS: atom_id res chain seq x y z
N MET A 1 -43.78 13.69 60.94
CA MET A 1 -44.09 13.68 59.49
C MET A 1 -42.89 14.25 58.74
N LYS A 2 -42.50 13.57 57.65
CA LYS A 2 -41.47 13.90 56.65
C LYS A 2 -40.02 13.47 56.98
N SER A 3 -39.77 12.21 56.59
CA SER A 3 -38.52 11.64 56.08
C SER A 3 -37.88 12.54 55.02
N ILE A 4 -36.56 12.45 54.80
CA ILE A 4 -35.95 12.15 53.50
C ILE A 4 -34.46 11.84 53.70
N TRP A 5 -34.05 10.72 53.11
CA TRP A 5 -32.71 10.14 53.10
C TRP A 5 -31.74 10.96 52.23
N GLY A 6 -30.53 11.18 52.72
CA GLY A 6 -29.42 11.70 51.90
C GLY A 6 -28.79 10.56 51.09
N ALA A 7 -29.10 10.50 49.80
CA ALA A 7 -28.47 9.57 48.87
C ALA A 7 -27.12 10.11 48.40
N LEU A 8 -26.10 9.27 48.55
CA LEU A 8 -24.73 9.44 48.08
C LEU A 8 -24.70 9.38 46.54
N LEU A 9 -24.36 10.47 45.85
CA LEU A 9 -24.11 10.48 44.41
C LEU A 9 -22.61 10.31 44.16
N LEU A 10 -22.17 9.08 43.88
CA LEU A 10 -20.88 8.84 43.24
C LEU A 10 -20.98 9.29 41.78
N SER A 11 -20.38 10.43 41.45
CA SER A 11 -20.19 10.86 40.07
C SER A 11 -19.12 9.98 39.40
N LEU A 12 -19.58 8.99 38.64
CA LEU A 12 -18.73 8.19 37.76
C LEU A 12 -18.32 9.05 36.55
N THR A 13 -17.22 9.77 36.65
CA THR A 13 -16.63 10.46 35.50
C THR A 13 -16.00 9.41 34.58
N CYS A 14 -16.67 9.07 33.47
CA CYS A 14 -16.05 8.37 32.35
C CYS A 14 -14.89 9.23 31.82
N ALA A 15 -13.67 8.89 32.21
CA ALA A 15 -12.48 9.36 31.52
C ALA A 15 -12.50 8.75 30.12
N LEU A 16 -12.89 9.54 29.12
CA LEU A 16 -12.63 9.25 27.72
C LEU A 16 -11.11 9.26 27.54
N SER A 17 -10.48 8.09 27.65
CA SER A 17 -9.08 7.90 27.29
C SER A 17 -8.89 8.33 25.83
N PRO A 18 -8.05 9.35 25.52
CA PRO A 18 -7.66 9.65 24.16
C PRO A 18 -6.58 8.63 23.74
N ALA A 19 -6.95 7.35 23.65
CA ALA A 19 -6.03 6.25 23.37
C ALA A 19 -6.15 5.70 21.93
N LEU A 20 -6.72 6.47 20.99
CA LEU A 20 -6.81 6.10 19.56
C LEU A 20 -6.55 7.28 18.62
N ALA A 21 -5.60 8.14 18.96
CA ALA A 21 -5.02 9.10 18.02
C ALA A 21 -3.51 8.83 17.91
N GLN A 22 -3.13 7.62 17.51
CA GLN A 22 -1.73 7.28 17.23
C GLN A 22 -1.42 7.47 15.74
N ASP A 23 -0.49 8.40 15.49
CA ASP A 23 0.50 8.40 14.40
C ASP A 23 0.06 8.46 12.93
N ALA A 24 -0.91 9.32 12.61
CA ALA A 24 -0.87 9.97 11.30
C ALA A 24 0.23 11.05 11.35
N LYS A 25 1.45 10.71 10.92
CA LYS A 25 2.54 11.70 10.76
C LYS A 25 1.98 12.84 9.91
N SER A 26 1.81 14.02 10.52
CA SER A 26 1.09 15.13 9.89
C SER A 26 1.68 15.43 8.52
N LEU A 27 0.80 15.52 7.52
CA LEU A 27 1.16 15.87 6.16
C LEU A 27 1.91 17.21 6.16
N PRO A 28 2.95 17.39 5.33
CA PRO A 28 3.66 18.67 5.19
C PRO A 28 2.70 19.85 4.99
N ALA A 29 3.09 21.04 5.46
CA ALA A 29 2.24 22.24 5.41
C ALA A 29 1.79 22.65 3.98
N ASN A 30 2.48 22.18 2.94
CA ASN A 30 2.15 22.39 1.53
C ASN A 30 1.40 21.21 0.88
N SER A 31 0.87 20.28 1.67
CA SER A 31 0.17 19.11 1.14
C SER A 31 -1.15 19.48 0.53
N GLN A 32 -1.46 18.84 -0.59
CA GLN A 32 -2.75 18.90 -1.24
C GLN A 32 -3.49 17.58 -1.01
N PRO A 33 -4.84 17.61 -0.94
CA PRO A 33 -5.62 16.38 -0.93
C PRO A 33 -5.25 15.52 -2.13
N MET A 34 -5.18 14.21 -1.90
CA MET A 34 -5.05 13.27 -3.01
C MET A 34 -6.37 13.28 -3.80
N PRO A 35 -6.35 13.63 -5.09
CA PRO A 35 -7.56 13.61 -5.88
C PRO A 35 -8.05 12.16 -6.09
N PRO A 36 -9.37 11.95 -6.18
CA PRO A 36 -9.93 10.68 -6.60
C PRO A 36 -9.42 10.34 -8.00
N ALA A 37 -8.67 9.25 -8.12
CA ALA A 37 -8.17 8.75 -9.38
C ALA A 37 -7.93 7.24 -9.28
N ASN A 38 -7.77 6.64 -10.44
CA ASN A 38 -7.44 5.22 -10.59
C ASN A 38 -5.92 5.13 -10.60
N TRP A 39 -5.35 4.80 -9.46
CA TRP A 39 -3.90 4.73 -9.31
C TRP A 39 -3.40 3.35 -9.69
N LEU A 40 -2.36 3.34 -10.52
CA LEU A 40 -1.57 2.16 -10.84
C LEU A 40 -0.20 2.31 -10.17
N PHE A 41 0.42 1.19 -9.86
CA PHE A 41 1.68 1.16 -9.11
C PHE A 41 2.75 0.36 -9.84
N VAL A 42 4.01 0.77 -9.64
CA VAL A 42 5.18 0.03 -10.11
C VAL A 42 6.14 -0.16 -8.95
N GLN A 43 6.49 -1.41 -8.71
CA GLN A 43 7.60 -1.79 -7.85
C GLN A 43 8.72 -2.36 -8.72
N VAL A 44 9.95 -2.06 -8.37
CA VAL A 44 11.13 -2.66 -8.99
C VAL A 44 11.96 -3.34 -7.92
N ALA A 45 12.60 -4.44 -8.27
CA ALA A 45 13.48 -5.20 -7.39
C ALA A 45 14.63 -5.83 -8.18
N ASP A 46 15.74 -6.10 -7.51
CA ASP A 46 16.89 -6.75 -8.12
C ASP A 46 16.54 -8.13 -8.68
N SER A 47 15.70 -8.88 -7.97
CA SER A 47 15.29 -10.23 -8.36
C SER A 47 13.93 -10.63 -7.81
N VAL A 48 13.36 -11.68 -8.42
CA VAL A 48 12.19 -12.39 -7.92
C VAL A 48 12.49 -13.89 -7.79
N THR A 49 11.85 -14.53 -6.82
CA THR A 49 11.70 -15.98 -6.73
C THR A 49 10.23 -16.31 -6.49
N ILE A 50 9.69 -17.26 -7.24
CA ILE A 50 8.34 -17.80 -7.05
C ILE A 50 8.43 -19.27 -6.66
N SER A 51 7.92 -19.59 -5.47
CA SER A 51 7.86 -20.94 -4.93
C SER A 51 6.45 -21.25 -4.45
N GLY A 52 5.73 -22.09 -5.20
CA GLY A 52 4.32 -22.37 -4.94
C GLY A 52 3.48 -21.11 -5.07
N ASN A 53 2.79 -20.72 -4.00
CA ASN A 53 1.97 -19.51 -3.92
C ASN A 53 2.70 -18.31 -3.31
N LYS A 54 4.02 -18.37 -3.14
CA LYS A 54 4.79 -17.26 -2.57
C LYS A 54 5.72 -16.65 -3.60
N MET A 55 5.57 -15.34 -3.82
CA MET A 55 6.49 -14.51 -4.58
C MET A 55 7.37 -13.71 -3.62
N THR A 56 8.67 -13.70 -3.85
CA THR A 56 9.65 -12.95 -3.06
C THR A 56 10.41 -12.02 -3.98
N LEU A 57 10.27 -10.71 -3.78
CA LEU A 57 11.06 -9.66 -4.42
C LEU A 57 12.21 -9.30 -3.49
N LYS A 58 13.45 -9.42 -3.95
CA LYS A 58 14.64 -9.09 -3.17
C LYS A 58 15.30 -7.84 -3.74
N GLY A 59 15.77 -6.95 -2.86
CA GLY A 59 16.32 -5.66 -3.27
C GLY A 59 15.23 -4.74 -3.82
N VAL A 60 14.04 -4.77 -3.21
CA VAL A 60 12.94 -3.88 -3.64
C VAL A 60 13.35 -2.42 -3.42
N ALA A 61 13.08 -1.56 -4.39
CA ALA A 61 13.31 -0.14 -4.23
C ALA A 61 12.53 0.41 -3.01
N PRO A 62 13.08 1.39 -2.27
CA PRO A 62 12.39 2.00 -1.14
C PRO A 62 11.18 2.84 -1.58
N GLN A 63 11.06 3.16 -2.86
CA GLN A 63 9.90 3.83 -3.45
C GLN A 63 9.06 2.89 -4.33
N THR A 64 7.74 2.96 -4.16
CA THR A 64 6.73 2.48 -5.11
C THR A 64 6.31 3.67 -5.97
N VAL A 65 6.52 3.58 -7.28
CA VAL A 65 6.06 4.60 -8.22
C VAL A 65 4.56 4.43 -8.42
N MET A 66 3.85 5.54 -8.60
CA MET A 66 2.44 5.52 -8.94
C MET A 66 2.06 6.55 -9.99
N PHE A 67 1.02 6.24 -10.74
CA PHE A 67 0.47 7.12 -11.76
C PHE A 67 -1.03 6.90 -11.91
N ALA A 68 -1.75 7.95 -12.22
CA ALA A 68 -3.18 7.91 -12.42
C ALA A 68 -3.51 7.60 -13.88
N ASP A 69 -4.55 6.81 -14.10
CA ASP A 69 -5.17 6.66 -15.41
C ASP A 69 -5.92 7.95 -15.82
N ARG A 70 -6.21 8.08 -17.11
CA ARG A 70 -6.93 9.23 -17.69
C ARG A 70 -8.31 9.40 -17.03
N PRO A 71 -8.81 10.64 -16.90
CA PRO A 71 -8.24 11.89 -17.43
C PRO A 71 -7.09 12.47 -16.61
N GLU A 72 -6.84 11.96 -15.40
CA GLU A 72 -5.93 12.60 -14.47
C GLU A 72 -4.48 12.21 -14.77
N ARG A 73 -3.72 13.16 -15.34
CA ARG A 73 -2.32 12.95 -15.74
C ARG A 73 -1.36 13.21 -14.59
N MET A 74 -1.49 12.43 -13.52
CA MET A 74 -0.67 12.58 -12.34
C MET A 74 0.29 11.41 -12.18
N THR A 75 1.49 11.72 -11.70
CA THR A 75 2.49 10.73 -11.32
C THR A 75 3.12 11.18 -10.01
N GLY A 76 3.47 10.20 -9.18
CA GLY A 76 4.18 10.42 -7.94
C GLY A 76 4.76 9.12 -7.43
N ASP A 77 5.11 9.12 -6.16
CA ASP A 77 5.58 7.93 -5.47
C ASP A 77 5.10 7.90 -4.02
N THR A 78 5.23 6.73 -3.42
CA THR A 78 5.11 6.53 -1.98
C THR A 78 6.22 5.62 -1.51
N ALA A 79 6.56 5.67 -0.23
CA ALA A 79 7.51 4.71 0.32
C ALA A 79 6.94 3.29 0.21
N THR A 80 7.73 2.31 -0.22
CA THR A 80 7.28 0.91 -0.34
C THR A 80 6.74 0.38 0.98
N ALA A 81 7.37 0.77 2.10
CA ALA A 81 6.88 0.44 3.43
C ALA A 81 5.50 1.04 3.75
N ASP A 82 5.20 2.22 3.23
CA ASP A 82 3.90 2.85 3.42
C ASP A 82 2.86 2.19 2.50
N PHE A 83 3.20 1.90 1.23
CA PHE A 83 2.36 1.10 0.32
C PHE A 83 1.86 -0.21 0.96
N VAL A 84 2.75 -0.96 1.62
CA VAL A 84 2.38 -2.20 2.32
C VAL A 84 1.40 -1.96 3.47
N LYS A 85 1.55 -0.89 4.25
CA LYS A 85 0.63 -0.56 5.35
C LYS A 85 -0.78 -0.24 4.86
N PHE A 86 -0.90 0.33 3.66
CA PHE A 86 -2.19 0.74 3.11
C PHE A 86 -3.00 -0.40 2.50
N TRP A 87 -2.40 -1.58 2.35
CA TRP A 87 -3.05 -2.74 1.75
C TRP A 87 -4.41 -3.10 2.38
N THR A 88 -4.57 -2.84 3.68
CA THR A 88 -5.79 -3.17 4.46
C THR A 88 -6.69 -1.97 4.74
N VAL A 89 -6.34 -0.78 4.24
CA VAL A 89 -7.02 0.47 4.57
C VAL A 89 -8.08 0.80 3.52
N GLY A 90 -9.29 1.14 3.99
CA GLY A 90 -10.38 1.65 3.14
C GLY A 90 -11.52 0.66 2.88
N LYS A 91 -12.59 1.17 2.27
CA LYS A 91 -13.76 0.35 1.92
C LYS A 91 -13.42 -0.63 0.79
N ASP A 92 -12.64 -0.17 -0.17
CA ASP A 92 -12.24 -0.86 -1.39
C ASP A 92 -10.71 -1.13 -1.36
N SER A 93 -10.22 -1.59 -0.20
CA SER A 93 -8.81 -1.92 0.03
C SER A 93 -8.38 -3.14 -0.79
N PHE A 94 -7.09 -3.23 -1.14
CA PHE A 94 -6.53 -4.43 -1.80
C PHE A 94 -6.72 -5.74 -1.03
N GLN A 95 -6.90 -5.69 0.28
CA GLN A 95 -7.25 -6.90 1.04
C GLN A 95 -8.64 -7.47 0.67
N LYS A 96 -9.58 -6.61 0.27
CA LYS A 96 -10.97 -6.99 -0.07
C LYS A 96 -11.16 -7.25 -1.55
N ASP A 97 -10.44 -6.49 -2.38
CA ASP A 97 -10.41 -6.64 -3.83
C ASP A 97 -8.95 -6.74 -4.27
N PRO A 98 -8.36 -7.95 -4.24
CA PRO A 98 -6.96 -8.18 -4.59
C PRO A 98 -6.63 -7.70 -6.01
N PRO A 99 -5.54 -6.95 -6.20
CA PRO A 99 -5.19 -6.47 -7.53
C PRO A 99 -4.54 -7.59 -8.36
N ASN A 100 -4.68 -7.48 -9.67
CA ASN A 100 -3.78 -8.19 -10.56
C ASN A 100 -2.47 -7.42 -10.66
N ALA A 101 -1.42 -8.15 -10.97
CA ALA A 101 -0.14 -7.56 -11.28
C ALA A 101 0.54 -8.31 -12.41
N THR A 102 1.22 -7.56 -13.26
CA THR A 102 2.15 -8.11 -14.24
C THR A 102 3.54 -8.12 -13.63
N VAL A 103 4.11 -9.31 -13.48
CA VAL A 103 5.53 -9.50 -13.15
C VAL A 103 6.30 -9.64 -14.45
N SER A 104 7.34 -8.82 -14.63
CA SER A 104 8.26 -8.88 -15.75
C SER A 104 9.67 -9.04 -15.22
N VAL A 105 10.42 -10.01 -15.73
CA VAL A 105 11.77 -10.36 -15.25
C VAL A 105 12.68 -10.72 -16.42
N THR A 106 13.98 -10.78 -16.14
CA THR A 106 14.98 -11.35 -17.04
C THR A 106 15.37 -12.75 -16.59
N VAL A 107 15.23 -13.73 -17.47
CA VAL A 107 15.68 -15.13 -17.30
C VAL A 107 16.60 -15.47 -18.47
N ASP A 108 17.86 -15.85 -18.20
CA ASP A 108 18.85 -16.18 -19.22
C ASP A 108 18.98 -15.12 -20.34
N GLY A 109 18.93 -13.83 -19.95
CA GLY A 109 19.02 -12.69 -20.85
C GLY A 109 17.76 -12.41 -21.68
N LYS A 110 16.64 -13.07 -21.39
CA LYS A 110 15.35 -12.87 -22.08
C LYS A 110 14.28 -12.42 -21.10
N SER A 111 13.33 -11.62 -21.61
CA SER A 111 12.16 -11.23 -20.83
C SER A 111 11.22 -12.42 -20.63
N ASP A 112 10.76 -12.62 -19.40
CA ASP A 112 9.64 -13.48 -19.05
C ASP A 112 8.59 -12.64 -18.31
N VAL A 113 7.33 -12.80 -18.69
CA VAL A 113 6.22 -11.94 -18.24
C VAL A 113 5.04 -12.82 -17.85
N SER A 114 4.46 -12.56 -16.69
CA SER A 114 3.31 -13.32 -16.20
C SER A 114 2.37 -12.43 -15.41
N VAL A 115 1.10 -12.83 -15.33
CA VAL A 115 0.08 -12.16 -14.54
C VAL A 115 -0.19 -12.97 -13.27
N VAL A 116 -0.25 -12.28 -12.14
CA VAL A 116 -0.55 -12.83 -10.82
C VAL A 116 -1.59 -11.97 -10.11
N GLU A 117 -2.41 -12.57 -9.27
CA GLU A 117 -3.22 -11.86 -8.27
C GLU A 117 -2.41 -11.79 -6.97
N LEU A 118 -2.34 -10.61 -6.34
CA LEU A 118 -1.50 -10.35 -5.17
C LEU A 118 -2.31 -10.32 -3.88
N THR A 119 -1.80 -10.94 -2.82
CA THR A 119 -2.35 -10.85 -1.46
C THR A 119 -1.25 -10.86 -0.40
N ASN A 120 -1.58 -10.42 0.81
CA ASN A 120 -0.71 -10.51 1.99
C ASN A 120 0.72 -10.01 1.77
N PRO A 121 0.93 -8.72 1.44
CA PRO A 121 2.27 -8.16 1.34
C PRO A 121 2.97 -8.15 2.71
N GLU A 122 4.23 -8.56 2.73
CA GLU A 122 5.09 -8.49 3.92
C GLU A 122 6.46 -7.94 3.53
N LEU A 123 6.88 -6.84 4.15
CA LEU A 123 8.18 -6.21 3.93
C LEU A 123 9.10 -6.45 5.13
N THR A 124 10.27 -7.06 4.91
CA THR A 124 11.35 -7.19 5.90
C THR A 124 12.66 -6.71 5.28
N GLY A 125 13.18 -5.57 5.76
CA GLY A 125 14.33 -4.92 5.14
C GLY A 125 14.01 -4.48 3.70
N ASP A 126 14.78 -4.97 2.74
CA ASP A 126 14.60 -4.77 1.29
C ASP A 126 13.93 -5.97 0.60
N THR A 127 13.38 -6.90 1.38
CA THR A 127 12.72 -8.10 0.87
C THR A 127 11.21 -7.97 1.05
N LEU A 128 10.48 -7.91 -0.06
CA LEU A 128 9.03 -7.82 -0.11
C LEU A 128 8.45 -9.15 -0.60
N THR A 129 7.56 -9.75 0.16
CA THR A 129 6.88 -10.98 -0.24
C THR A 129 5.39 -10.77 -0.41
N TYR A 130 4.82 -11.53 -1.35
CA TYR A 130 3.39 -11.62 -1.58
C TYR A 130 2.97 -13.10 -1.55
N THR A 131 1.78 -13.36 -1.03
CA THR A 131 1.03 -14.54 -1.47
C THR A 131 0.46 -14.24 -2.86
N ILE A 132 0.61 -15.16 -3.80
CA ILE A 132 0.19 -15.00 -5.18
C ILE A 132 -0.70 -16.15 -5.64
N LYS A 133 -1.56 -15.83 -6.60
CA LYS A 133 -2.22 -16.80 -7.48
C LYS A 133 -1.80 -16.47 -8.90
N VAL A 134 -1.14 -17.42 -9.57
CA VAL A 134 -0.74 -17.25 -10.98
C VAL A 134 -1.99 -17.31 -11.86
N LEU A 135 -2.17 -16.29 -12.71
CA LEU A 135 -3.29 -16.17 -13.64
C LEU A 135 -2.91 -16.49 -15.08
N SER A 136 -1.62 -16.39 -15.43
CA SER A 136 -1.06 -16.90 -16.69
C SER A 136 -0.90 -18.43 -16.68
N ASP A 137 -0.59 -19.01 -17.84
CA ASP A 137 -0.31 -20.45 -17.96
C ASP A 137 0.90 -20.87 -17.13
N THR A 138 1.94 -20.03 -17.08
CA THR A 138 3.18 -20.25 -16.33
C THR A 138 3.65 -18.95 -15.67
N ALA A 139 4.55 -19.11 -14.69
CA ALA A 139 5.32 -18.02 -14.10
C ALA A 139 6.80 -18.42 -13.95
N PRO A 140 7.75 -17.47 -14.03
CA PRO A 140 9.16 -17.76 -13.81
C PRO A 140 9.38 -18.27 -12.39
N LYS A 141 10.20 -19.32 -12.23
CA LYS A 141 10.63 -19.76 -10.88
C LYS A 141 11.53 -18.73 -10.21
N SER A 142 12.34 -18.04 -11.00
CA SER A 142 13.21 -16.94 -10.57
C SER A 142 13.59 -16.08 -11.76
N GLY A 143 13.98 -14.83 -11.50
CA GLY A 143 14.52 -13.93 -12.52
C GLY A 143 15.13 -12.67 -11.91
N GLU A 144 15.88 -11.94 -12.71
CA GLU A 144 16.55 -10.69 -12.35
C GLU A 144 15.82 -9.46 -12.90
N SER A 145 16.19 -8.26 -12.46
CA SER A 145 15.63 -6.98 -12.94
C SER A 145 14.10 -6.96 -12.92
N ALA A 146 13.53 -7.36 -11.78
CA ALA A 146 12.11 -7.55 -11.64
C ALA A 146 11.37 -6.21 -11.67
N SER A 147 10.33 -6.13 -12.48
CA SER A 147 9.35 -5.04 -12.48
C SER A 147 7.96 -5.63 -12.22
N LEU A 148 7.26 -5.09 -11.25
CA LEU A 148 5.91 -5.49 -10.87
C LEU A 148 4.96 -4.32 -11.09
N PHE A 149 4.11 -4.44 -12.10
CA PHE A 149 3.05 -3.47 -12.41
C PHE A 149 1.76 -3.94 -11.75
N ILE A 150 1.23 -3.16 -10.81
CA ILE A 150 0.06 -3.51 -10.00
C ILE A 150 -1.10 -2.65 -10.46
N ASP A 151 -2.22 -3.28 -10.80
CA ASP A 151 -3.39 -2.58 -11.33
C ASP A 151 -4.26 -1.95 -10.24
N TRP A 152 -5.15 -1.10 -10.76
CA TRP A 152 -6.19 -0.30 -10.15
C TRP A 152 -6.26 -0.24 -8.63
N TRP A 153 -6.30 0.99 -8.12
CA TRP A 153 -6.88 1.28 -6.83
C TRP A 153 -7.56 2.65 -6.80
N VAL A 154 -8.69 2.74 -6.09
CA VAL A 154 -9.38 4.02 -5.86
C VAL A 154 -8.78 4.70 -4.65
N ALA A 155 -8.20 5.88 -4.88
CA ALA A 155 -7.71 6.75 -3.81
C ALA A 155 -8.73 6.94 -2.68
N GLY A 156 -8.39 6.42 -1.50
CA GLY A 156 -9.05 6.74 -0.23
C GLY A 156 -8.57 8.07 0.37
N ARG A 157 -8.93 8.32 1.63
CA ARG A 157 -8.41 9.48 2.41
C ARG A 157 -6.87 9.43 2.39
N GLY A 158 -6.24 10.54 2.02
CA GLY A 158 -4.78 10.67 1.88
C GLY A 158 -4.38 12.06 1.34
N GLY A 159 -3.09 12.34 1.26
CA GLY A 159 -2.58 13.61 0.74
C GLY A 159 -1.23 13.48 0.05
N CYS A 160 -0.97 14.36 -0.90
CA CYS A 160 0.30 14.44 -1.61
C CYS A 160 0.98 15.79 -1.36
N TYR A 161 2.30 15.80 -1.38
CA TYR A 161 3.11 17.01 -1.31
C TYR A 161 4.16 16.99 -2.42
N ARG A 162 4.61 18.17 -2.86
CA ARG A 162 5.73 18.27 -3.81
C ARG A 162 7.05 18.29 -3.05
N GLY A 163 7.97 17.43 -3.46
CA GLY A 163 9.34 17.37 -2.94
C GLY A 163 10.23 18.49 -3.48
N PRO A 164 11.49 18.57 -3.01
CA PRO A 164 12.45 19.60 -3.42
C PRO A 164 12.77 19.58 -4.93
N TYR A 165 12.56 18.43 -5.59
CA TYR A 165 12.74 18.27 -7.04
C TYR A 165 11.43 18.36 -7.84
N GLY A 166 10.34 18.81 -7.21
CA GLY A 166 9.04 19.03 -7.86
C GLY A 166 8.16 17.80 -8.07
N GLY A 167 8.67 16.58 -7.82
CA GLY A 167 7.90 15.33 -7.85
C GLY A 167 6.82 15.26 -6.77
N LEU A 168 5.71 14.57 -7.07
CA LEU A 168 4.63 14.33 -6.09
C LEU A 168 4.97 13.13 -5.22
N HIS A 169 4.86 13.30 -3.92
CA HIS A 169 5.00 12.23 -2.93
C HIS A 169 3.70 12.11 -2.17
N CYS A 170 3.14 10.91 -2.15
CA CYS A 170 1.79 10.65 -1.69
C CYS A 170 1.79 9.72 -0.47
N ARG A 171 0.89 10.01 0.47
CA ARG A 171 0.68 9.26 1.71
C ARG A 171 -0.81 9.12 1.96
N TRP A 172 -1.19 8.06 2.65
CA TRP A 172 -2.58 7.68 2.88
C TRP A 172 -2.90 7.65 4.38
#